data_AF-B7HYK8-F1
#
_entry.id   AF-B7HYK8-F1
#
_cell.length_a   1.000
_cell.length_b   1.000
_cell.length_c   1.000
_cell.angle_alpha   90.00
_cell.angle_beta   90.00
_cell.angle_gamma   90.00
#
_symmetry.space_group_name_H-M   'P 1'
#
loop_
_entity.id
_entity.type
_entity.pdbx_description
1 polymer ?
#
loop_
_entity_poly.entity_id
_entity_poly.type
_entity_poly.pdbx_seq_one_letter_code
_entity_poly.pdbx_strand_id
1 'polypeptide(L)'
;MLLAHFGMPGDLAVDDVDPVCEEAEEEEEEEVVQEETGSKVFTFYEQHFGSLSPFTVEELNAWMNDLSEELVLKALQISYENKNRKMAYVKGILRGWYGKGFTKVSEVEADAANFRKKGSSVSTRETEEFLARCEEWEKNTPSEEELQRFLAERGWRP
;
A
#
# COMPACT_ATOMS: atom_id res chain seq x y z
N MET A 1 -47.25 -1.18 48.67
CA MET A 1 -46.47 -1.80 47.59
C MET A 1 -45.42 -2.68 48.26
N LEU A 2 -45.72 -3.99 48.44
CA LEU A 2 -45.10 -5.12 47.70
C LEU A 2 -43.57 -5.11 47.86
N LEU A 3 -43.01 -5.75 48.89
CA LEU A 3 -42.77 -7.20 49.07
C LEU A 3 -41.74 -7.76 48.09
N ALA A 4 -40.51 -8.01 48.57
CA ALA A 4 -39.78 -9.23 48.23
C ALA A 4 -38.68 -9.51 49.25
N HIS A 5 -38.86 -10.63 49.93
CA HIS A 5 -38.01 -11.27 50.91
C HIS A 5 -37.12 -12.27 50.18
N PHE A 6 -35.79 -12.12 50.28
CA PHE A 6 -34.83 -13.16 49.92
C PHE A 6 -33.81 -13.19 51.06
N GLY A 7 -33.69 -14.20 51.92
CA GLY A 7 -33.95 -15.63 51.69
C GLY A 7 -32.68 -16.34 51.22
N MET A 8 -31.61 -16.26 52.04
CA MET A 8 -30.37 -17.05 51.93
C MET A 8 -30.54 -18.42 52.61
N PRO A 9 -29.65 -19.41 52.41
CA PRO A 9 -29.60 -20.38 51.30
C PRO A 9 -29.91 -21.81 51.81
N GLY A 10 -30.34 -22.72 50.92
CA GLY A 10 -30.68 -24.09 51.27
C GLY A 10 -30.21 -25.08 50.21
N ASP A 11 -28.99 -25.56 50.39
CA ASP A 11 -28.45 -26.89 50.09
C ASP A 11 -29.33 -27.81 49.21
N LEU A 12 -28.94 -28.01 47.95
CA LEU A 12 -29.13 -29.26 47.22
C LEU A 12 -27.97 -29.47 46.24
N ALA A 13 -27.06 -30.35 46.67
CA ALA A 13 -26.04 -30.97 45.83
C ALA A 13 -26.66 -31.82 44.71
N VAL A 14 -25.96 -31.90 43.56
CA VAL A 14 -25.63 -33.07 42.69
C VAL A 14 -25.18 -32.50 41.34
N ASP A 15 -23.88 -32.53 41.03
CA ASP A 15 -23.18 -33.54 40.20
C ASP A 15 -23.20 -33.20 38.69
N ASP A 16 -22.07 -33.49 38.04
CA ASP A 16 -21.81 -33.57 36.59
C ASP A 16 -21.39 -32.31 35.81
N VAL A 17 -20.06 -32.22 35.64
CA VAL A 17 -19.34 -32.18 34.34
C VAL A 17 -19.18 -30.84 33.56
N ASP A 18 -17.89 -30.56 33.34
CA ASP A 18 -17.21 -29.76 32.29
C ASP A 18 -17.32 -28.22 32.17
N PRO A 19 -16.19 -27.53 31.87
CA PRO A 19 -16.10 -26.07 31.78
C PRO A 19 -16.42 -25.57 30.36
N VAL A 20 -17.44 -24.71 30.24
CA VAL A 20 -17.78 -23.99 29.00
C VAL A 20 -17.32 -22.54 29.21
N CYS A 21 -16.12 -22.19 28.74
CA CYS A 21 -15.78 -21.65 27.42
C CYS A 21 -16.38 -20.25 27.15
N GLU A 22 -15.45 -19.31 26.97
CA GLU A 22 -15.62 -17.91 26.61
C GLU A 22 -16.60 -17.73 25.45
N GLU A 23 -17.54 -16.79 25.64
CA GLU A 23 -18.38 -16.26 24.57
C GLU A 23 -17.51 -15.34 23.71
N ALA A 24 -16.86 -15.96 22.72
CA ALA A 24 -16.40 -15.33 21.49
C ALA A 24 -17.52 -15.43 20.47
N GLU A 25 -18.11 -14.30 20.09
CA GLU A 25 -18.99 -14.18 18.94
C GLU A 25 -18.75 -12.82 18.28
N GLU A 26 -18.10 -12.82 17.12
CA GLU A 26 -18.77 -12.39 15.90
C GLU A 26 -17.98 -12.90 14.70
N GLU A 27 -18.67 -13.79 13.99
CA GLU A 27 -18.28 -14.46 12.77
C GLU A 27 -18.44 -13.49 11.58
N GLU A 28 -17.39 -13.37 10.78
CA GLU A 28 -17.56 -13.26 9.33
C GLU A 28 -16.57 -14.26 8.70
N GLU A 29 -17.04 -15.51 8.59
CA GLU A 29 -16.51 -16.47 7.63
C GLU A 29 -16.96 -16.03 6.22
N GLU A 30 -16.08 -15.38 5.49
CA GLU A 30 -16.14 -15.43 4.03
C GLU A 30 -15.27 -16.60 3.58
N GLU A 31 -15.92 -17.74 3.29
CA GLU A 31 -15.32 -18.80 2.49
C GLU A 31 -14.92 -18.24 1.13
N VAL A 32 -13.61 -18.08 0.90
CA VAL A 32 -13.06 -17.93 -0.44
C VAL A 32 -12.11 -19.10 -0.70
N VAL A 33 -12.66 -20.12 -1.36
CA VAL A 33 -11.91 -21.17 -2.04
C VAL A 33 -11.06 -20.51 -3.12
N GLN A 34 -9.79 -20.21 -2.82
CA GLN A 34 -8.76 -19.98 -3.85
C GLN A 34 -7.43 -20.58 -3.42
N GLU A 35 -6.80 -21.20 -4.41
CA GLU A 35 -5.65 -22.09 -4.35
C GLU A 35 -4.50 -21.58 -3.49
N GLU A 36 -3.70 -22.53 -3.03
CA GLU A 36 -2.52 -22.43 -2.16
C GLU A 36 -1.44 -21.41 -2.63
N THR A 37 -1.64 -20.85 -3.82
CA THR A 37 -0.80 -19.91 -4.59
C THR A 37 -1.09 -18.43 -4.28
N GLY A 38 -1.96 -18.08 -3.33
CA GLY A 38 -2.11 -16.70 -2.85
C GLY A 38 -1.41 -16.42 -1.51
N SER A 39 -1.20 -17.48 -0.71
CA SER A 39 -0.89 -17.35 0.72
C SER A 39 0.41 -16.57 1.02
N LYS A 40 1.46 -16.75 0.20
CA LYS A 40 2.75 -16.06 0.44
C LYS A 40 2.70 -14.57 0.13
N VAL A 41 1.91 -14.17 -0.87
CA VAL A 41 1.75 -12.77 -1.26
C VAL A 41 1.01 -12.00 -0.17
N PHE A 42 -0.09 -12.57 0.34
CA PHE A 42 -0.88 -11.96 1.40
C PHE A 42 -0.10 -11.85 2.70
N THR A 43 0.53 -12.94 3.15
CA THR A 43 1.35 -12.93 4.38
C THR A 43 2.50 -11.93 4.31
N PHE A 44 3.21 -11.84 3.17
CA PHE A 44 4.26 -10.85 2.98
C PHE A 44 3.73 -9.42 3.01
N TYR A 45 2.57 -9.19 2.40
CA TYR A 45 1.92 -7.88 2.42
C TYR A 45 1.61 -7.45 3.86
N GLU A 46 0.92 -8.29 4.64
CA GLU A 46 0.52 -7.97 6.02
C GLU A 46 1.73 -7.68 6.92
N GLN A 47 2.80 -8.46 6.76
CA GLN A 47 4.02 -8.31 7.55
C GLN A 47 4.73 -6.96 7.31
N HIS A 48 4.62 -6.38 6.11
CA HIS A 48 5.48 -5.26 5.71
C HIS A 48 4.73 -3.97 5.33
N PHE A 49 3.51 -4.08 4.81
CA PHE A 49 2.70 -2.99 4.28
C PHE A 49 1.56 -2.59 5.24
N GLY A 50 1.10 -3.52 6.08
CA GLY A 50 -0.02 -3.33 7.01
C GLY A 50 -1.21 -4.20 6.63
N SER A 51 -2.37 -3.96 7.25
CA SER A 51 -3.56 -4.80 7.09
C SER A 51 -4.04 -4.89 5.64
N LEU A 52 -4.46 -6.09 5.24
CA LEU A 52 -5.13 -6.32 3.98
C LEU A 52 -6.57 -5.78 4.04
N SER A 53 -6.88 -4.86 3.13
CA SER A 53 -8.26 -4.45 2.86
C SER A 53 -8.84 -5.36 1.77
N PRO A 54 -10.16 -5.63 1.76
CA PRO A 54 -10.82 -6.40 0.70
C PRO A 54 -10.45 -5.91 -0.71
N PHE A 55 -10.39 -4.58 -0.89
CA PHE A 55 -9.97 -3.97 -2.15
C PHE A 55 -8.53 -4.35 -2.54
N THR A 56 -7.61 -4.40 -1.58
CA THR A 56 -6.21 -4.79 -1.82
C THR A 56 -6.10 -6.28 -2.14
N VAL A 57 -6.92 -7.12 -1.50
CA VAL A 57 -6.96 -8.57 -1.77
C VAL A 57 -7.42 -8.82 -3.21
N GLU A 58 -8.51 -8.20 -3.64
CA GLU A 58 -8.98 -8.26 -5.02
C GLU A 58 -7.91 -7.78 -6.01
N GLU A 59 -7.25 -6.65 -5.70
CA GLU A 59 -6.21 -6.09 -6.57
C GLU A 59 -5.01 -7.04 -6.70
N LEU A 60 -4.54 -7.63 -5.60
CA LEU A 60 -3.45 -8.61 -5.61
C LEU A 60 -3.85 -9.87 -6.38
N ASN A 61 -5.06 -10.38 -6.18
CA ASN A 61 -5.59 -11.52 -6.94
C ASN A 61 -5.63 -11.25 -8.44
N ALA A 62 -6.09 -10.07 -8.86
CA ALA A 62 -6.09 -9.68 -10.27
C ALA A 62 -4.66 -9.71 -10.85
N TRP A 63 -3.68 -9.15 -10.15
CA TRP A 63 -2.29 -9.18 -10.59
C TRP A 63 -1.66 -10.57 -10.61
N MET A 64 -2.04 -11.44 -9.67
CA MET A 64 -1.57 -12.83 -9.66
C MET A 64 -2.11 -13.62 -10.85
N ASN A 65 -3.36 -13.34 -11.27
CA ASN A 65 -3.96 -13.92 -12.46
C ASN A 65 -3.32 -13.41 -13.77
N ASP A 66 -3.01 -12.11 -13.86
CA ASP A 66 -2.45 -11.50 -15.08
C ASP A 66 -0.96 -11.82 -15.31
N LEU A 67 -0.18 -12.01 -14.25
CA LEU A 67 1.28 -12.19 -14.33
C LEU A 67 1.73 -13.52 -13.72
N SER A 68 1.66 -13.62 -12.39
CA SER A 68 1.89 -14.81 -11.55
C SER A 68 2.14 -14.38 -10.11
N GLU A 69 1.88 -15.28 -9.16
CA GLU A 69 2.20 -15.10 -7.73
C GLU A 69 3.65 -14.66 -7.51
N GLU A 70 4.61 -15.34 -8.14
CA GLU A 70 6.04 -15.08 -7.94
C GLU A 70 6.44 -13.66 -8.37
N LEU A 71 5.85 -13.18 -9.46
CA LEU A 71 6.07 -11.81 -9.93
C LEU A 71 5.46 -10.80 -8.94
N VAL A 72 4.22 -11.02 -8.50
CA VAL A 72 3.58 -10.12 -7.52
C VAL A 72 4.39 -10.07 -6.22
N LEU A 73 4.83 -11.22 -5.71
CA LEU A 73 5.69 -11.29 -4.53
C LEU A 73 7.01 -10.54 -4.73
N LYS A 74 7.64 -10.68 -5.90
CA LYS A 74 8.88 -9.94 -6.23
C LYS A 74 8.66 -8.43 -6.30
N ALA A 75 7.53 -7.96 -6.85
CA ALA A 75 7.21 -6.54 -6.87
C ALA A 75 7.05 -5.98 -5.43
N LEU A 76 6.41 -6.74 -4.55
CA LEU A 76 6.29 -6.38 -3.13
C LEU A 76 7.66 -6.33 -2.44
N GLN A 77 8.54 -7.30 -2.70
CA GLN A 77 9.91 -7.31 -2.18
C GLN A 77 10.68 -6.05 -2.61
N ILE A 78 10.65 -5.71 -3.91
CA ILE A 78 11.32 -4.51 -4.44
C ILE A 78 10.76 -3.23 -3.79
N SER A 79 9.45 -3.16 -3.62
CA SER A 79 8.78 -2.03 -2.95
C SER A 79 9.21 -1.88 -1.48
N TYR A 80 9.34 -3.00 -0.77
CA TYR A 80 9.84 -3.02 0.61
C TYR A 80 11.32 -2.60 0.69
N GLU A 81 12.18 -3.16 -0.15
CA GLU A 81 13.62 -2.83 -0.23
C GLU A 81 13.85 -1.34 -0.54
N ASN A 82 13.04 -0.77 -1.43
CA ASN A 82 13.08 0.65 -1.79
C ASN A 82 12.44 1.57 -0.73
N LYS A 83 12.00 1.03 0.42
CA LYS A 83 11.29 1.74 1.49
C LYS A 83 10.03 2.48 1.01
N ASN A 84 9.45 2.07 -0.12
CA ASN A 84 8.26 2.68 -0.69
C ASN A 84 7.12 1.67 -0.73
N ARG A 85 6.44 1.52 0.42
CA ARG A 85 5.38 0.54 0.67
C ARG A 85 4.01 0.97 0.16
N LYS A 86 3.95 1.88 -0.82
CA LYS A 86 2.69 2.35 -1.39
C LYS A 86 2.24 1.38 -2.48
N MET A 87 0.99 0.92 -2.45
CA MET A 87 0.48 0.04 -3.52
C MET A 87 0.52 0.66 -4.91
N ALA A 88 0.45 1.98 -5.03
CA ALA A 88 0.68 2.68 -6.29
C ALA A 88 2.07 2.41 -6.89
N TYR A 89 3.10 2.26 -6.05
CA TYR A 89 4.45 1.94 -6.49
C TYR A 89 4.55 0.49 -6.98
N VAL A 90 3.98 -0.45 -6.23
CA VAL A 90 3.88 -1.88 -6.60
C VAL A 90 3.18 -2.01 -7.96
N LYS A 91 2.04 -1.34 -8.15
CA LYS A 91 1.32 -1.30 -9.44
C LYS A 91 2.16 -0.74 -10.59
N GLY A 92 2.99 0.27 -10.32
CA GLY A 92 3.90 0.81 -11.33
C GLY A 92 4.90 -0.23 -11.83
N ILE A 93 5.48 -1.00 -10.90
CA ILE A 93 6.39 -2.11 -11.21
C ILE A 93 5.65 -3.18 -12.04
N LEU A 94 4.49 -3.64 -11.57
CA LEU A 94 3.71 -4.69 -12.21
C LEU A 94 3.23 -4.29 -13.62
N ARG A 95 2.74 -3.06 -13.81
CA ARG A 95 2.41 -2.53 -15.14
C ARG A 95 3.60 -2.50 -16.07
N GLY A 96 4.79 -2.16 -15.56
CA GLY A 96 6.02 -2.18 -16.32
C GLY A 96 6.38 -3.57 -16.83
N TRP A 97 6.16 -4.61 -16.02
CA TRP A 97 6.38 -6.00 -16.41
C TRP A 97 5.30 -6.55 -17.33
N TYR A 98 4.03 -6.24 -17.06
CA TYR A 98 2.90 -6.60 -17.90
C TYR A 98 3.05 -6.05 -19.32
N GLY A 99 3.43 -4.76 -19.46
CA GLY A 99 3.68 -4.15 -20.76
C GLY A 99 4.85 -4.77 -21.54
N LYS A 100 5.79 -5.42 -20.84
CA LYS A 100 6.91 -6.16 -21.46
C LYS A 100 6.58 -7.63 -21.73
N GLY A 101 5.44 -8.13 -21.25
CA GLY A 101 5.03 -9.52 -21.38
C GLY A 101 5.86 -10.49 -20.55
N PHE A 102 6.40 -10.05 -19.40
CA PHE A 102 7.18 -10.93 -18.54
C PHE A 102 6.28 -11.96 -17.86
N THR A 103 6.70 -13.22 -17.92
CA THR A 103 5.99 -14.37 -17.33
C THR A 103 6.83 -15.08 -16.28
N LYS A 104 8.14 -14.82 -16.24
CA LYS A 104 9.08 -15.46 -15.30
C LYS A 104 9.89 -14.44 -14.52
N VAL A 105 10.19 -14.78 -13.26
CA VAL A 105 11.06 -13.96 -12.40
C VAL A 105 12.45 -13.73 -13.02
N SER A 106 12.98 -14.69 -13.76
CA SER A 106 14.29 -14.55 -14.43
C SER A 106 14.32 -13.40 -15.45
N GLU A 107 13.20 -13.11 -16.13
CA GLU A 107 13.11 -12.00 -17.08
C GLU A 107 13.16 -10.65 -16.38
N VAL A 108 12.49 -10.56 -15.23
CA VAL A 108 12.54 -9.38 -14.35
C VAL A 108 13.96 -9.13 -13.83
N GLU A 109 14.67 -10.17 -13.40
CA GLU A 109 16.04 -10.04 -12.91
C GLU A 109 17.00 -9.57 -14.00
N ALA A 110 16.86 -10.10 -15.22
CA ALA A 110 17.64 -9.66 -16.37
C ALA A 110 17.36 -8.18 -16.73
N ASP A 111 16.08 -7.77 -16.68
CA ASP A 111 15.67 -6.38 -16.94
C ASP A 111 16.21 -5.42 -15.86
N ALA A 112 16.15 -5.81 -14.58
CA ALA A 112 16.72 -5.05 -13.48
C ALA A 112 18.25 -4.88 -13.61
N ALA A 113 18.95 -5.92 -14.05
CA ALA A 113 20.39 -5.86 -14.32
C ALA A 113 20.72 -4.92 -15.49
N ASN A 114 19.87 -4.88 -16.53
CA ASN A 114 20.04 -3.99 -17.67
C ASN A 114 19.71 -2.53 -17.32
N PHE A 115 18.74 -2.28 -16.44
CA PHE A 115 18.40 -0.94 -15.98
C PHE A 115 19.57 -0.27 -15.25
N ARG A 116 20.29 -1.02 -14.39
CA ARG A 116 21.51 -0.52 -13.71
C ARG A 116 22.62 -0.11 -14.69
N LYS A 117 22.71 -0.75 -15.85
CA LYS A 117 23.71 -0.42 -16.89
C LYS A 117 23.31 0.79 -17.73
N LYS A 118 22.01 1.03 -17.92
CA LYS A 118 21.48 2.16 -18.71
C LYS A 118 21.35 3.45 -17.89
N GLY A 119 21.15 3.34 -16.57
CA GLY A 119 20.96 4.47 -15.65
C GLY A 119 22.15 5.42 -15.53
N SER A 120 23.34 5.06 -16.01
CA SER A 120 24.50 5.96 -16.03
C SER A 120 24.51 6.97 -17.18
N SER A 121 23.60 6.86 -18.17
CA SER A 121 23.68 7.66 -19.39
C SER A 121 22.56 8.68 -19.60
N VAL A 122 21.49 8.68 -18.81
CA VAL A 122 20.27 9.46 -19.15
C VAL A 122 19.99 10.66 -18.24
N SER A 123 20.50 10.75 -17.02
CA SER A 123 20.13 11.85 -16.10
C SER A 123 21.26 12.86 -15.90
N THR A 124 21.45 13.74 -16.88
CA THR A 124 22.23 14.97 -16.65
C THR A 124 21.68 16.14 -17.47
N ARG A 125 21.23 15.89 -18.71
CA ARG A 125 20.78 16.95 -19.61
C ARG A 125 19.43 17.59 -19.22
N GLU A 126 18.43 16.79 -18.86
CA GLU A 126 17.11 17.31 -18.46
C GLU A 126 17.14 18.02 -17.09
N THR A 127 18.01 17.60 -16.18
CA THR A 127 18.19 18.26 -14.87
C THR A 127 18.94 19.59 -14.99
N GLU A 128 19.87 19.69 -15.94
CA GLU A 128 20.64 20.91 -16.20
C GLU A 128 19.78 21.98 -16.88
N GLU A 129 18.91 21.58 -17.82
CA GLU A 129 17.92 22.47 -18.44
C GLU A 129 16.88 22.99 -17.43
N PHE A 130 16.46 22.16 -16.46
CA PHE A 130 15.56 22.57 -15.39
C PHE A 130 16.22 23.57 -14.41
N LEU A 131 17.48 23.33 -14.03
CA LEU A 131 18.25 24.24 -13.17
C LEU A 131 18.52 25.59 -13.86
N ALA A 132 18.87 25.60 -15.14
CA ALA A 132 19.04 26.83 -15.92
C ALA A 132 17.75 27.66 -15.97
N ARG A 133 16.59 27.01 -16.12
CA ARG A 133 15.28 27.67 -16.11
C ARG A 133 14.93 28.26 -14.74
N CYS A 134 15.37 27.64 -13.64
CA CYS A 134 15.23 28.20 -12.29
C CYS A 134 16.11 29.44 -12.08
N GLU A 135 17.35 29.45 -12.58
CA GLU A 135 18.25 30.60 -12.49
C GLU A 135 17.71 31.82 -13.26
N GLU A 136 17.04 31.58 -14.39
CA GLU A 136 16.38 32.63 -15.18
C GLU A 136 15.15 33.23 -14.47
N TRP A 137 14.43 32.42 -13.69
CA TRP A 137 13.32 32.90 -12.86
C TRP A 137 13.80 33.82 -11.73
N GLU A 138 14.93 33.51 -11.12
CA GLU A 138 15.49 34.32 -10.04
C GLU A 138 15.88 35.73 -10.54
N LYS A 139 16.40 35.82 -11.77
CA LYS A 139 16.75 37.09 -12.46
C LYS A 139 15.55 37.92 -12.89
N ASN A 140 14.38 37.31 -13.04
CA ASN A 140 13.14 37.99 -13.46
C ASN A 140 12.11 38.08 -12.33
N THR A 141 12.56 37.94 -11.07
CA THR A 141 11.72 38.21 -9.90
C THR A 141 11.39 39.70 -9.88
N PRO A 142 10.10 40.10 -10.01
CA PRO A 142 9.74 41.51 -9.98
C PRO A 142 10.21 42.16 -8.69
N SER A 143 10.71 43.39 -8.79
CA SER A 143 11.12 44.18 -7.61
C SER A 143 9.94 44.34 -6.65
N GLU A 144 10.20 44.51 -5.35
CA GLU A 144 9.18 44.77 -4.34
C GLU A 144 8.27 45.96 -4.71
N GLU A 145 8.82 46.96 -5.41
CA GLU A 145 8.07 48.11 -5.92
C GLU A 145 7.11 47.74 -7.06
N GLU A 146 7.50 46.79 -7.92
CA GLU A 146 6.66 46.27 -9.00
C GLU A 146 5.55 45.38 -8.45
N LEU A 147 5.86 44.58 -7.42
CA LEU A 147 4.88 43.80 -6.68
C LEU A 147 3.86 44.72 -5.97
N GLN A 148 4.32 45.79 -5.33
CA GLN A 148 3.43 46.78 -4.69
C GLN A 148 2.54 47.52 -5.70
N ARG A 149 3.07 47.90 -6.87
CA ARG A 149 2.26 48.48 -7.96
C ARG A 149 1.19 47.51 -8.45
N PHE A 150 1.57 46.27 -8.69
CA PHE A 150 0.64 45.24 -9.16
C PHE A 150 -0.49 44.98 -8.14
N LEU A 151 -0.16 44.94 -6.85
CA LEU A 151 -1.12 44.77 -5.76
C LEU A 151 -2.03 45.99 -5.59
N ALA A 152 -1.50 47.20 -5.78
CA ALA A 152 -2.26 48.45 -5.71
C ALA A 152 -3.23 48.61 -6.89
N GLU A 153 -2.86 48.14 -8.08
CA GLU A 153 -3.61 48.36 -9.31
C GLU A 153 -4.68 47.29 -9.58
N ARG A 154 -4.50 46.07 -9.05
CA ARG A 154 -5.47 44.96 -9.21
C ARG A 154 -6.39 44.75 -8.01
N GLY A 155 -6.31 45.59 -6.99
CA GLY A 155 -7.23 45.53 -5.84
C GLY A 155 -7.26 44.15 -5.18
N TRP A 156 -6.11 43.49 -5.07
CA TRP A 156 -6.01 42.21 -4.39
C TRP A 156 -6.21 42.44 -2.88
N ARG A 157 -7.29 41.88 -2.31
CA ARG A 157 -7.47 41.75 -0.87
C ARG A 157 -7.48 40.25 -0.52
N PRO A 158 -6.64 39.82 0.44
CA PRO A 158 -6.56 38.42 0.85
C PRO A 158 -7.84 37.91 1.51
#